data_AF-A0A6M2E4R8-F1
#
_entry.id   AF-A0A6M2E4R8-F1
#
_cell.length_a   1.000
_cell.length_b   1.000
_cell.length_c   1.000
_cell.angle_alpha   90.00
_cell.angle_beta   90.00
_cell.angle_gamma   90.00
#
_symmetry.space_group_name_H-M   'P 1'
#
loop_
_entity.id
_entity.type
_entity.pdbx_description
1 polymer ?
#
loop_
_entity_poly.entity_id
_entity_poly.type
_entity_poly.pdbx_seq_one_letter_code
_entity_poly.pdbx_strand_id
1 'polypeptide(L)'
;MAWIVPVFVALSTFGGVNGILFTSSRLFYAGAEQGQMPRLLCMISINRLTPSPAVLAMCLLSLVYLCRSDIFALITYVGFATWLAIGLAVATLPYFRWKAPNLKRPIKVNLIWPIVYLISTVFITIVPMIAEPVQTGFGA
;
A
#
# COMPACT_ATOMS: atom_id res chain seq x y z
N MET A 1 31.24 -20.67 2.73
CA MET A 1 30.03 -20.35 3.53
C MET A 1 29.56 -18.90 3.35
N ALA A 2 30.44 -17.90 3.22
CA ALA A 2 30.04 -16.48 3.11
C ALA A 2 29.23 -16.09 1.84
N TRP A 3 29.25 -16.88 0.78
CA TRP A 3 28.53 -16.61 -0.48
C TRP A 3 27.06 -17.06 -0.48
N ILE A 4 26.69 -17.94 0.46
CA ILE A 4 25.35 -18.51 0.53
C ILE A 4 24.35 -17.46 1.03
N VAL A 5 24.71 -16.72 2.09
CA VAL A 5 23.82 -15.71 2.69
C VAL A 5 23.41 -14.63 1.68
N PRO A 6 24.31 -14.00 0.91
CA PRO A 6 23.92 -13.01 -0.09
C PRO A 6 23.02 -13.58 -1.21
N VAL A 7 23.28 -14.82 -1.65
CA VAL A 7 22.49 -15.46 -2.71
C VAL A 7 21.05 -15.72 -2.24
N PHE A 8 20.87 -16.25 -1.03
CA PHE A 8 19.52 -16.48 -0.48
C PHE A 8 18.78 -15.16 -0.21
N VAL A 9 19.47 -14.12 0.26
CA VAL A 9 18.86 -12.79 0.45
C VAL A 9 18.43 -12.20 -0.89
N ALA A 10 19.26 -12.28 -1.93
CA ALA A 10 18.92 -11.79 -3.27
C ALA A 10 17.72 -12.53 -3.88
N LEU A 11 17.63 -13.85 -3.70
CA LEU A 11 16.48 -14.64 -4.14
C LEU A 11 15.20 -14.26 -3.38
N SER A 12 15.30 -13.95 -2.08
CA SER A 12 14.16 -13.52 -1.26
C SER A 12 13.64 -12.15 -1.69
N THR A 13 14.52 -11.17 -1.90
CA THR A 13 14.12 -9.83 -2.35
C THR A 13 13.53 -9.87 -3.77
N PHE A 14 14.09 -10.67 -4.66
CA PHE A 14 13.54 -10.89 -6.00
C PHE A 14 12.13 -11.51 -5.96
N GLY A 15 11.93 -12.53 -5.10
CA GLY A 15 10.61 -13.13 -4.88
C GLY A 15 9.58 -12.14 -4.34
N GLY A 16 9.99 -11.27 -3.40
CA GLY A 16 9.12 -10.23 -2.84
C GLY A 16 8.64 -9.23 -3.89
N VAL A 17 9.54 -8.72 -4.73
CA VAL A 17 9.19 -7.76 -5.80
C VAL A 17 8.24 -8.41 -6.83
N ASN A 18 8.49 -9.67 -7.19
CA ASN A 18 7.62 -10.39 -8.12
C ASN A 18 6.20 -10.59 -7.55
N GLY A 19 6.07 -10.90 -6.26
CA GLY A 19 4.77 -10.99 -5.58
C GLY A 19 4.01 -9.67 -5.53
N ILE A 20 4.71 -8.56 -5.29
CA ILE A 20 4.12 -7.21 -5.29
C ILE A 20 3.62 -6.84 -6.68
N LEU A 21 4.38 -7.13 -7.74
CA LEU A 21 3.97 -6.89 -9.13
C LEU A 21 2.62 -7.54 -9.47
N PHE A 22 2.42 -8.80 -9.07
CA PHE A 22 1.14 -9.49 -9.29
C PHE A 22 0.00 -8.85 -8.49
N THR A 23 0.23 -8.50 -7.24
CA THR A 23 -0.82 -7.93 -6.36
C THR A 23 -1.22 -6.53 -6.83
N SER A 24 -0.25 -5.66 -7.14
CA SER A 24 -0.50 -4.30 -7.61
C SER A 24 -1.30 -4.29 -8.90
N SER A 25 -1.02 -5.19 -9.85
CA SER A 25 -1.75 -5.27 -11.12
C SER A 25 -3.27 -5.50 -10.93
N ARG A 26 -3.67 -6.28 -9.92
CA ARG A 26 -5.08 -6.52 -9.57
C ARG A 26 -5.74 -5.28 -8.98
N LEU A 27 -5.00 -4.52 -8.16
CA LEU A 27 -5.49 -3.27 -7.58
C LEU A 27 -5.76 -2.21 -8.67
N PHE A 28 -4.85 -2.06 -9.63
CA PHE A 28 -5.02 -1.15 -10.77
C PHE A 28 -6.23 -1.51 -11.63
N TYR A 29 -6.42 -2.81 -11.90
CA TYR A 29 -7.56 -3.30 -12.66
C TYR A 29 -8.89 -2.97 -11.96
N ALA A 30 -9.03 -3.34 -10.68
CA ALA A 30 -10.25 -3.07 -9.91
C ALA A 30 -10.53 -1.55 -9.77
N GLY A 31 -9.48 -0.73 -9.60
CA GLY A 31 -9.62 0.73 -9.53
C GLY A 31 -10.08 1.36 -10.84
N ALA A 32 -9.61 0.85 -11.98
CA ALA A 32 -10.04 1.33 -13.29
C ALA A 32 -11.42 0.79 -13.72
N GLU A 33 -11.85 -0.40 -13.27
CA GLU A 33 -13.24 -0.85 -13.41
C GLU A 33 -14.23 0.09 -12.68
N GLN A 34 -13.85 0.61 -11.52
CA GLN A 34 -14.63 1.61 -10.77
C GLN A 34 -14.47 3.05 -11.31
N GLY A 35 -13.75 3.23 -12.41
CA GLY A 35 -13.54 4.53 -13.06
C GLY A 35 -12.64 5.50 -12.28
N GLN A 36 -11.95 5.04 -11.22
CA GLN A 36 -11.05 5.85 -10.39
C GLN A 36 -9.69 6.10 -11.07
N MET A 37 -9.36 5.35 -12.12
CA MET A 37 -8.09 5.47 -12.86
C MET A 37 -8.31 5.45 -14.38
N PRO A 38 -7.42 6.08 -15.17
CA PRO A 38 -7.53 6.12 -16.62
C PRO A 38 -7.63 4.70 -17.20
N ARG A 39 -8.60 4.48 -18.10
CA ARG A 39 -8.84 3.18 -18.76
C ARG A 39 -7.61 2.60 -19.46
N LEU A 40 -6.61 3.43 -19.79
CA LEU A 40 -5.33 3.02 -20.35
C LEU A 40 -4.55 2.04 -19.44
N LEU A 41 -4.63 2.20 -18.11
CA LEU A 41 -3.99 1.28 -17.15
C LEU A 41 -4.74 -0.04 -17.01
N CYS A 42 -6.01 -0.09 -17.44
CA CYS A 42 -6.83 -1.29 -17.46
C CYS A 42 -6.65 -2.13 -18.74
N MET A 43 -5.85 -1.65 -19.70
CA MET A 43 -5.73 -2.32 -20.99
C MET A 43 -4.88 -3.59 -20.85
N ILE A 44 -5.56 -4.72 -20.81
CA ILE A 44 -4.94 -6.05 -20.80
C ILE A 44 -4.49 -6.37 -22.22
N SER A 45 -3.22 -6.74 -22.40
CA SER A 45 -2.70 -7.17 -23.71
C SER A 45 -3.39 -8.47 -24.14
N ILE A 46 -4.07 -8.44 -25.28
CA ILE A 46 -4.89 -9.56 -25.81
C ILE A 46 -4.06 -10.84 -26.03
N ASN A 47 -2.78 -10.73 -26.39
CA ASN A 47 -1.95 -11.88 -26.74
C ASN A 47 -1.30 -12.59 -25.54
N ARG A 48 -1.13 -11.91 -24.41
CA ARG A 48 -0.47 -12.49 -23.23
C ARG A 48 -1.30 -12.42 -21.95
N LEU A 49 -2.50 -11.83 -22.01
CA LEU A 49 -3.36 -11.58 -20.85
C LEU A 49 -2.63 -10.83 -19.71
N THR A 50 -1.51 -10.18 -20.01
CA THR A 50 -0.73 -9.41 -19.05
C THR A 50 -1.18 -7.95 -19.08
N PRO A 51 -1.37 -7.30 -17.92
CA PRO A 51 -1.63 -5.86 -17.84
C PRO A 51 -0.32 -5.09 -18.07
N SER A 52 0.20 -5.15 -19.31
CA SER A 52 1.45 -4.52 -19.73
C SER A 52 1.57 -3.02 -19.39
N PRO A 53 0.55 -2.16 -19.62
CA PRO A 53 0.65 -0.74 -19.27
C PRO A 53 0.67 -0.51 -17.74
N ALA A 54 -0.02 -1.33 -16.94
CA ALA A 54 0.02 -1.21 -15.49
C ALA A 54 1.40 -1.59 -14.92
N VAL A 55 2.01 -2.65 -15.44
CA VAL A 55 3.36 -3.07 -15.05
C VAL A 55 4.41 -2.03 -15.46
N LEU A 56 4.27 -1.44 -16.66
CA LEU A 56 5.16 -0.36 -17.10
C LEU A 56 5.03 0.90 -16.23
N ALA A 57 3.81 1.29 -15.88
CA ALA A 57 3.58 2.43 -14.98
C ALA A 57 4.19 2.19 -13.59
N MET A 58 4.03 0.99 -13.04
CA MET A 58 4.65 0.58 -11.77
C MET A 58 6.18 0.59 -11.85
N CYS A 59 6.76 0.08 -12.94
CA CYS A 59 8.20 0.09 -13.18
C CYS A 59 8.74 1.51 -13.27
N LEU A 60 8.07 2.39 -14.02
CA LEU A 60 8.45 3.80 -14.16
C LEU A 60 8.39 4.52 -12.80
N LEU A 61 7.30 4.33 -12.04
CA LEU A 61 7.17 4.90 -10.70
C LEU A 61 8.27 4.37 -9.75
N SER A 62 8.61 3.09 -9.84
CA SER A 62 9.69 2.49 -9.03
C SER A 62 11.06 3.07 -9.39
N LEU A 63 11.33 3.32 -10.68
CA LEU A 63 12.55 4.00 -11.12
C LEU A 63 12.64 5.44 -10.61
N VAL A 64 11.52 6.16 -10.57
CA VAL A 64 11.45 7.52 -9.98
C VAL A 64 11.77 7.48 -8.48
N TYR A 65 11.20 6.52 -7.74
CA TYR A 65 11.54 6.33 -6.32
C TYR A 65 12.98 5.90 -6.09
N LEU A 66 13.57 5.12 -7.01
CA LEU A 66 14.98 4.71 -6.94
C LEU A 66 15.96 5.88 -7.08
N CYS A 67 15.57 6.97 -7.76
CA CYS A 67 16.40 8.17 -7.87
C CYS A 67 16.54 8.94 -6.54
N ARG A 68 15.79 8.60 -5.48
CA ARG A 68 15.97 9.18 -4.15
C ARG A 68 17.07 8.44 -3.38
N SER A 69 17.99 9.21 -2.81
CA SER A 69 19.23 8.74 -2.16
C SER A 69 19.02 7.98 -0.86
N ASP A 70 17.95 8.27 -0.11
CA ASP A 70 17.81 7.83 1.28
C ASP A 70 16.72 6.78 1.45
N ILE A 71 17.16 5.51 1.56
CA ILE A 71 16.28 4.35 1.78
C ILE A 71 15.49 4.50 3.08
N PHE A 72 16.10 5.02 4.14
CA PHE A 72 15.44 5.22 5.43
C PHE A 72 14.31 6.25 5.34
N ALA A 73 14.52 7.38 4.66
CA ALA A 73 13.47 8.36 4.43
C ALA A 73 12.32 7.76 3.59
N LEU A 74 12.65 6.93 2.59
CA LEU A 74 11.66 6.24 1.77
C LEU A 74 10.81 5.25 2.58
N ILE A 75 11.44 4.53 3.52
CA ILE A 75 10.75 3.62 4.45
C ILE A 75 9.80 4.41 5.36
N THR A 76 10.25 5.51 5.94
CA THR A 76 9.41 6.35 6.81
C THR A 76 8.22 6.94 6.04
N TYR A 77 8.43 7.40 4.81
CA TYR A 77 7.39 7.94 3.94
C TYR A 77 6.33 6.89 3.56
N VAL A 78 6.77 5.73 3.04
CA VAL A 78 5.86 4.63 2.65
C VAL A 78 5.15 4.07 3.89
N GLY A 79 5.87 3.95 5.00
CA GLY A 79 5.32 3.53 6.29
C GLY A 79 4.18 4.45 6.73
N PHE A 80 4.42 5.76 6.77
CA PHE A 80 3.41 6.74 7.12
C PHE A 80 2.17 6.65 6.23
N ALA A 81 2.35 6.63 4.89
CA ALA A 81 1.24 6.53 3.95
C ALA A 81 0.43 5.24 4.15
N THR A 82 1.11 4.12 4.39
CA THR A 82 0.48 2.82 4.64
C THR A 82 -0.31 2.81 5.94
N TRP A 83 0.28 3.29 7.04
CA TRP A 83 -0.39 3.36 8.35
C TRP A 83 -1.58 4.31 8.34
N LEU A 84 -1.49 5.44 7.63
CA LEU A 84 -2.59 6.37 7.43
C LEU A 84 -3.74 5.70 6.64
N ALA A 85 -3.43 5.01 5.54
CA ALA A 85 -4.44 4.30 4.74
C ALA A 85 -5.13 3.19 5.55
N ILE A 86 -4.37 2.42 6.34
CA ILE A 86 -4.92 1.40 7.24
C ILE A 86 -5.77 2.05 8.34
N GLY A 87 -5.31 3.15 8.94
CA GLY A 87 -6.07 3.89 9.96
C GLY A 87 -7.41 4.39 9.43
N LEU A 88 -7.43 4.97 8.23
CA LEU A 88 -8.67 5.36 7.55
C LEU A 88 -9.57 4.14 7.26
N ALA A 89 -9.01 3.05 6.77
CA ALA A 89 -9.76 1.82 6.52
C ALA A 89 -10.41 1.28 7.80
N VAL A 90 -9.69 1.27 8.93
CA VAL A 90 -10.24 0.86 10.23
C VAL A 90 -11.25 1.87 10.76
N ALA A 91 -11.08 3.17 10.52
CA ALA A 91 -12.07 4.19 10.86
C ALA A 91 -13.40 4.03 10.10
N THR A 92 -13.38 3.41 8.90
CA THR A 92 -14.63 3.10 8.20
C THR A 92 -15.49 2.06 8.94
N LEU A 93 -14.93 1.15 9.74
CA LEU A 93 -15.69 0.14 10.49
C LEU A 93 -16.73 0.75 11.47
N PRO A 94 -16.36 1.65 12.41
CA PRO A 94 -17.33 2.32 13.26
C PRO A 94 -18.27 3.23 12.45
N TYR A 95 -17.77 3.91 11.41
CA TYR A 95 -18.61 4.73 10.54
C TYR A 95 -19.73 3.93 9.85
N PHE A 96 -19.40 2.80 9.23
CA PHE A 96 -20.39 1.89 8.61
C PHE A 96 -21.28 1.19 9.65
N ARG A 97 -20.83 1.08 10.91
CA ARG A 97 -21.69 0.58 12.00
C ARG A 97 -22.76 1.59 12.40
N TRP A 98 -22.50 2.88 12.27
CA TRP A 98 -23.50 3.93 12.49
C TRP A 98 -24.39 4.16 11.26
N LYS A 99 -23.81 4.28 10.06
CA LYS A 99 -24.55 4.65 8.85
C LYS A 99 -25.41 3.53 8.28
N ALA A 100 -25.01 2.26 8.46
CA ALA A 100 -25.69 1.12 7.85
C ALA A 100 -25.76 -0.07 8.83
N PRO A 101 -26.57 0.03 9.90
CA PRO A 101 -26.66 -0.98 10.96
C PRO A 101 -27.30 -2.29 10.48
N ASN A 102 -28.16 -2.24 9.46
CA ASN A 102 -28.96 -3.38 8.98
C ASN A 102 -28.28 -4.30 7.97
N LEU A 103 -27.01 -4.06 7.59
CA LEU A 103 -26.30 -5.01 6.71
C LEU A 103 -26.08 -6.34 7.43
N LYS A 104 -26.31 -7.46 6.73
CA LYS A 104 -26.04 -8.82 7.23
C LYS A 104 -24.53 -8.99 7.42
N ARG A 105 -24.07 -8.90 8.67
CA ARG A 105 -22.64 -9.07 9.04
C ARG A 105 -22.41 -10.52 9.50
N PRO A 106 -21.74 -11.37 8.70
CA PRO A 106 -21.44 -12.75 9.08
C PRO A 106 -20.40 -12.84 10.21
N ILE A 107 -19.53 -11.83 10.37
CA ILE A 107 -18.51 -11.77 11.42
C ILE A 107 -18.74 -10.49 12.24
N LYS A 108 -18.94 -10.62 13.55
CA LYS A 108 -19.13 -9.49 14.48
C LYS A 108 -17.95 -9.44 15.45
N VAL A 109 -17.12 -8.42 15.30
CA VAL A 109 -16.05 -8.11 16.26
C VAL A 109 -16.54 -7.04 17.25
N ASN A 110 -16.10 -7.15 18.50
CA ASN A 110 -16.40 -6.18 19.54
C ASN A 110 -15.78 -4.81 19.20
N LEU A 111 -16.50 -3.71 19.48
CA LEU A 111 -16.13 -2.36 19.03
C LEU A 111 -14.86 -1.82 19.72
N ILE A 112 -14.50 -2.41 20.86
CA ILE A 112 -13.31 -2.04 21.64
C ILE A 112 -12.04 -2.20 20.80
N TRP A 113 -11.93 -3.29 20.03
CA TRP A 113 -10.72 -3.59 19.25
C TRP A 113 -10.44 -2.55 18.14
N PRO A 114 -11.40 -2.18 17.27
CA PRO A 114 -11.21 -1.09 16.31
C PRO A 114 -10.86 0.25 16.96
N ILE A 115 -11.44 0.58 18.12
CA ILE A 115 -11.20 1.87 18.80
C ILE A 115 -9.77 1.92 19.34
N VAL A 116 -9.31 0.87 20.03
CA VAL A 116 -7.92 0.77 20.51
C VAL A 116 -6.95 0.85 19.34
N TYR A 117 -7.23 0.14 18.26
CA TYR A 117 -6.39 0.19 17.06
C TYR A 117 -6.35 1.58 16.44
N LEU A 118 -7.49 2.27 16.38
CA LEU A 118 -7.56 3.63 15.83
C LEU A 118 -6.72 4.61 16.66
N ILE A 119 -6.80 4.54 17.99
CA ILE A 119 -5.95 5.34 18.90
C ILE A 119 -4.47 5.06 18.63
N SER A 120 -4.08 3.79 18.52
CA SER A 120 -2.70 3.42 18.20
C SER A 120 -2.26 3.94 16.83
N THR A 121 -3.10 3.85 15.81
CA THR A 121 -2.77 4.36 14.47
C THR A 121 -2.62 5.88 14.46
N VAL A 122 -3.42 6.62 15.24
CA VAL A 122 -3.29 8.08 15.39
C VAL A 122 -1.97 8.43 16.08
N PHE A 123 -1.55 7.65 17.08
CA PHE A 123 -0.25 7.84 17.71
C PHE A 123 0.89 7.59 16.72
N ILE A 124 0.83 6.49 15.97
CA ILE A 124 1.85 6.10 14.97
C ILE A 124 1.91 7.07 13.79
N THR A 125 0.83 7.79 13.44
CA THR A 125 0.86 8.81 12.39
C THR A 125 1.32 10.17 12.89
N ILE A 126 0.99 10.57 14.12
CA ILE A 126 1.41 11.86 14.69
C ILE A 126 2.91 11.89 15.01
N VAL A 127 3.47 10.78 15.51
CA VAL A 127 4.90 10.69 15.85
C VAL A 127 5.84 11.03 14.68
N PRO A 128 5.73 10.43 13.48
CA PRO A 128 6.55 10.78 12.33
C PRO A 128 6.25 12.18 11.79
N MET A 129 4.99 12.65 11.92
CA MET A 129 4.60 14.00 11.51
C MET A 129 5.28 15.11 12.36
N ILE A 130 5.58 14.83 13.62
CA ILE A 130 6.34 15.73 14.51
C ILE A 130 7.85 15.54 14.35
N ALA A 131 8.31 14.29 14.20
CA ALA A 131 9.73 13.98 14.14
C ALA A 131 10.41 14.52 12.86
N GLU A 132 9.76 14.37 11.70
CA GLU A 132 10.33 14.78 10.41
C GLU A 132 9.24 15.36 9.49
N PRO A 133 8.80 16.62 9.75
CA PRO A 133 7.69 17.23 9.01
C PRO A 133 7.99 17.44 7.52
N VAL A 134 9.27 17.61 7.16
CA VAL A 134 9.72 17.84 5.77
C VAL A 134 9.75 16.52 4.97
N GLN A 135 10.24 15.44 5.58
CA GLN A 135 10.27 14.11 4.94
C GLN A 135 8.87 13.49 4.84
N THR A 136 8.01 13.73 5.84
CA THR A 136 6.62 13.24 5.84
C THR A 136 5.72 14.02 4.88
N GLY A 137 5.95 15.33 4.72
CA GLY A 137 5.13 16.21 3.87
C GLY A 137 5.55 16.27 2.41
N PHE A 138 6.85 16.23 2.11
CA PHE A 138 7.39 16.41 0.75
C PHE A 138 8.19 15.22 0.22
N GLY A 139 8.41 14.16 1.02
CA GLY A 139 9.29 13.07 0.62
C GLY A 139 10.67 13.57 0.19
N ALA A 140 11.17 14.61 0.88
CA ALA A 140 12.38 15.37 0.57
C ALA A 140 13.28 15.49 1.79
#